data_AF-A0A946WSI3-F1
#
_entry.id   AF-A0A946WSI3-F1
#
_cell.length_a   1.000
_cell.length_b   1.000
_cell.length_c   1.000
_cell.angle_alpha   90.00
_cell.angle_beta   90.00
_cell.angle_gamma   90.00
#
_symmetry.space_group_name_H-M   'P 1'
#
loop_
_entity.id
_entity.type
_entity.pdbx_description
1 polymer ?
#
loop_
_entity_poly.entity_id
_entity_poly.type
_entity_poly.pdbx_seq_one_letter_code
_entity_poly.pdbx_strand_id
1 'polypeptide(L)'
;MKLITEEFEALFKDYPLYSQEHEKDPLVIAKLFDPCSAASWYLTEYDSVEKIAFSYVVGLQFDEWGYTSLIELESIERPFGLTIERDLYFVQKKFSELKR
;
A
#
# COMPACT_ATOMS: atom_id res chain seq x y z
N MET A 1 -10.25 -5.92 8.63
CA MET A 1 -9.16 -6.83 8.21
C MET A 1 -7.88 -6.41 8.91
N LYS A 2 -7.02 -7.35 9.32
CA LYS A 2 -5.64 -7.01 9.74
C LYS A 2 -4.77 -6.90 8.48
N LEU A 3 -4.22 -5.73 8.21
CA LEU A 3 -3.33 -5.46 7.08
C LEU A 3 -1.92 -6.01 7.35
N ILE A 4 -1.40 -5.78 8.56
CA ILE A 4 -0.02 -6.11 8.94
C ILE A 4 0.05 -7.55 9.47
N THR A 5 0.15 -8.49 8.53
CA THR A 5 0.30 -9.93 8.79
C THR A 5 1.74 -10.36 8.54
N GLU A 6 2.15 -11.53 9.06
CA GLU A 6 3.48 -12.10 8.77
C GLU A 6 3.70 -12.29 7.26
N GLU A 7 2.64 -12.70 6.55
CA GLU A 7 2.64 -12.82 5.08
C GLU A 7 2.87 -11.47 4.40
N PHE A 8 2.22 -10.40 4.90
CA PHE A 8 2.44 -9.05 4.41
C PHE A 8 3.88 -8.61 4.64
N GLU A 9 4.43 -8.77 5.84
CA GLU A 9 5.81 -8.39 6.14
C GLU A 9 6.82 -9.19 5.31
N ALA A 10 6.53 -10.47 5.02
CA ALA A 10 7.34 -11.29 4.15
C ALA A 10 7.40 -10.76 2.71
N LEU A 11 6.32 -10.16 2.18
CA LEU A 11 6.33 -9.54 0.84
C LEU A 11 7.31 -8.38 0.72
N PHE A 12 7.56 -7.66 1.82
CA PHE A 12 8.41 -6.47 1.85
C PHE A 12 9.81 -6.72 2.39
N LYS A 13 10.19 -7.97 2.67
CA LYS A 13 11.50 -8.32 3.25
C LYS A 13 12.69 -7.72 2.47
N ASP A 14 12.59 -7.71 1.15
CA ASP A 14 13.64 -7.18 0.25
C ASP A 14 13.36 -5.74 -0.21
N TYR A 15 12.33 -5.09 0.33
CA TYR A 15 11.88 -3.74 -0.02
C TYR A 15 11.71 -2.83 1.22
N PRO A 16 12.77 -2.65 2.04
CA PRO A 16 12.75 -1.66 3.11
C PRO A 16 12.62 -0.24 2.53
N LEU A 17 12.25 0.75 3.35
CA LEU A 17 12.25 2.15 2.92
C LEU A 17 13.61 2.55 2.32
N TYR A 18 13.53 3.37 1.26
CA TYR A 18 14.64 3.86 0.45
C TYR A 18 15.35 2.80 -0.41
N SER A 19 14.92 1.54 -0.41
CA SER A 19 15.44 0.51 -1.32
C SER A 19 15.18 0.79 -2.81
N GLN A 20 14.15 1.58 -3.13
CA GLN A 20 13.75 1.93 -4.49
C GLN A 20 13.84 3.44 -4.80
N GLU A 21 14.49 4.25 -3.95
CA GLU A 21 14.47 5.74 -4.04
C GLU A 21 15.04 6.31 -5.35
N HIS A 22 15.92 5.57 -6.02
CA HIS A 22 16.55 5.96 -7.29
C HIS A 22 15.98 5.23 -8.50
N GLU A 23 14.99 4.36 -8.29
CA GLU A 23 14.29 3.66 -9.36
C GLU A 23 13.19 4.57 -9.91
N LYS A 24 13.28 4.88 -11.21
CA LYS A 24 12.31 5.75 -11.89
C LYS A 24 10.97 5.06 -12.09
N ASP A 25 10.98 3.73 -12.11
CA ASP A 25 9.81 2.89 -12.27
C ASP A 25 9.80 1.81 -11.18
N PRO A 26 9.40 2.15 -9.95
CA PRO A 26 9.51 1.23 -8.81
C PRO A 26 8.58 0.03 -8.97
N LEU A 27 8.97 -1.10 -8.40
CA LEU A 27 8.10 -2.27 -8.29
C LEU A 27 7.05 -2.01 -7.21
N VAL A 28 5.78 -2.18 -7.58
CA VAL A 28 4.66 -2.14 -6.63
C VAL A 28 4.48 -3.54 -6.04
N ILE A 29 4.61 -3.63 -4.72
CA ILE A 29 4.66 -4.89 -3.98
C ILE A 29 3.25 -5.33 -3.55
N ALA A 30 2.43 -4.38 -3.12
CA ALA A 30 1.08 -4.64 -2.65
C ALA A 30 0.14 -3.49 -2.99
N LYS A 31 -1.15 -3.80 -3.08
CA LYS A 31 -2.22 -2.82 -3.21
C LYS A 31 -3.15 -2.92 -2.00
N LEU A 32 -3.41 -1.78 -1.37
CA LEU A 32 -4.51 -1.61 -0.42
C LEU A 32 -5.63 -0.81 -1.09
N PHE A 33 -6.86 -1.03 -0.67
CA PHE A 33 -7.99 -0.29 -1.18
C PHE A 33 -9.07 -0.11 -0.11
N ASP A 34 -9.83 0.95 -0.27
CA ASP A 34 -11.00 1.20 0.54
C ASP A 34 -12.25 0.64 -0.15
N PRO A 35 -12.93 -0.37 0.40
CA PRO A 35 -14.13 -0.95 -0.22
C PRO A 35 -15.32 0.03 -0.25
N CYS A 36 -15.25 1.16 0.47
CA CYS A 36 -16.30 2.16 0.56
C CYS A 36 -15.96 3.49 -0.14
N SER A 37 -14.81 3.58 -0.83
CA SER A 37 -14.46 4.75 -1.64
C SER A 37 -13.64 4.37 -2.88
N ALA A 38 -13.19 5.38 -3.63
CA ALA A 38 -12.28 5.16 -4.77
C ALA A 38 -10.81 5.05 -4.33
N ALA A 39 -10.50 5.22 -3.04
CA ALA A 39 -9.14 5.31 -2.55
C ALA A 39 -8.38 3.99 -2.71
N SER A 40 -7.15 4.06 -3.21
CA SER A 40 -6.22 2.94 -3.28
C SER A 40 -4.80 3.40 -2.98
N TRP A 41 -4.03 2.53 -2.34
CA TRP A 41 -2.61 2.74 -2.02
C TRP A 41 -1.80 1.64 -2.70
N TYR A 42 -0.86 2.03 -3.54
CA TYR A 42 0.09 1.14 -4.23
C TYR A 42 1.43 1.22 -3.52
N LEU A 43 1.73 0.23 -2.69
CA LEU A 43 2.89 0.23 -1.79
C LEU A 43 4.11 -0.29 -2.53
N THR A 44 5.22 0.44 -2.45
CA THR A 44 6.51 0.05 -3.06
C THR A 44 7.52 -0.40 -2.02
N GLU A 45 7.49 0.19 -0.82
CA GLU A 45 8.46 -0.03 0.24
C GLU A 45 7.78 0.03 1.61
N TYR A 46 8.36 -0.61 2.62
CA TYR A 46 7.76 -0.67 3.96
C TYR A 46 8.80 -0.79 5.07
N ASP A 47 8.53 -0.12 6.19
CA ASP A 47 9.26 -0.22 7.45
C ASP A 47 8.47 -1.06 8.46
N SER A 48 9.03 -2.22 8.83
CA SER A 48 8.41 -3.12 9.81
C SER A 48 8.48 -2.62 11.25
N VAL A 49 9.31 -1.64 11.58
CA VAL A 49 9.39 -1.07 12.93
C VAL A 49 8.30 -0.02 13.10
N GLU A 50 8.31 1.00 12.24
CA GLU A 50 7.38 2.14 12.32
C GLU A 50 6.02 1.83 11.68
N LYS A 51 5.88 0.72 10.97
CA LYS A 51 4.65 0.30 10.27
C LYS A 51 4.20 1.31 9.20
N ILE A 52 5.17 1.94 8.55
CA ILE A 52 4.97 2.95 7.50
C ILE A 52 5.39 2.38 6.16
N ALA A 53 4.58 2.59 5.12
CA ALA A 53 4.92 2.28 3.75
C ALA A 53 5.17 3.56 2.94
N PHE A 54 6.04 3.49 1.94
CA PHE A 54 6.03 4.46 0.84
C PHE A 54 5.08 3.96 -0.24
N SER A 55 4.14 4.81 -0.66
CA SER A 55 3.10 4.41 -1.59
C SER A 55 2.67 5.52 -2.53
N TYR A 56 2.09 5.12 -3.66
CA TYR A 56 1.32 6.00 -4.53
C TYR A 56 -0.17 5.89 -4.20
N VAL A 57 -0.79 7.00 -3.86
CA VAL A 57 -2.19 7.08 -3.45
C VAL A 57 -3.01 7.65 -4.60
N VAL A 58 -4.17 7.04 -4.87
CA VAL A 58 -5.13 7.50 -5.88
C VAL A 58 -6.54 7.49 -5.31
N GLY A 59 -7.45 8.20 -5.98
CA GLY A 59 -8.88 8.21 -5.62
C GLY A 59 -9.22 9.04 -4.37
N LEU A 60 -8.25 9.82 -3.90
CA LEU A 60 -8.43 10.95 -2.98
C LEU A 60 -8.52 12.26 -3.79
N GLN A 61 -8.28 13.41 -3.15
CA GLN A 61 -8.36 14.70 -3.82
C GLN A 61 -7.31 14.88 -4.92
N PHE A 62 -6.12 14.31 -4.75
CA PHE A 62 -5.03 14.29 -5.72
C PHE A 62 -4.32 12.94 -5.70
N ASP A 63 -3.76 12.55 -6.83
CA ASP A 63 -2.88 11.38 -6.89
C ASP A 63 -1.45 11.80 -6.50
N GLU A 64 -0.85 11.14 -5.53
CA GLU A 64 0.45 11.54 -4.99
C GLU A 64 1.29 10.38 -4.46
N TRP A 65 2.60 10.60 -4.42
CA TRP A 65 3.54 9.74 -3.71
C TRP A 65 3.73 10.24 -2.28
N GLY A 66 3.76 9.33 -1.31
CA GLY A 66 3.96 9.71 0.07
C GLY A 66 4.08 8.54 1.04
N TYR A 67 4.35 8.89 2.29
CA TYR A 67 4.36 7.94 3.39
C TYR A 67 2.94 7.66 3.87
N THR A 68 2.65 6.41 4.16
CA THR A 68 1.35 5.93 4.59
C THR A 68 1.51 5.08 5.84
N SER A 69 0.88 5.49 6.93
CA SER A 69 0.82 4.70 8.16
C SER A 69 -0.19 3.56 8.01
N LEU A 70 0.26 2.31 8.07
CA LEU A 70 -0.64 1.17 8.02
C LEU A 70 -1.47 1.05 9.31
N ILE A 71 -0.95 1.55 10.43
CA ILE A 71 -1.70 1.62 11.70
C ILE A 71 -2.89 2.56 11.55
N GLU A 72 -2.70 3.73 10.94
CA GLU A 72 -3.80 4.66 10.67
C GLU A 72 -4.81 4.03 9.72
N LEU A 73 -4.36 3.39 8.63
CA LEU A 73 -5.28 2.70 7.70
C LEU A 73 -6.06 1.56 8.36
N GLU A 74 -5.44 0.76 9.22
CA GLU A 74 -6.12 -0.30 10.00
C GLU A 74 -7.17 0.28 10.96
N SER A 75 -6.97 1.49 11.46
CA SER A 75 -7.92 2.17 12.36
C SER A 75 -9.15 2.75 11.65
N ILE A 76 -9.14 2.81 10.31
CA ILE A 76 -10.25 3.36 9.55
C ILE A 76 -11.42 2.38 9.57
N GLU A 77 -12.49 2.79 10.25
CA GLU A 77 -13.77 2.09 10.23
C GLU A 77 -14.63 2.56 9.06
N ARG A 78 -15.22 1.60 8.35
CA ARG A 78 -16.18 1.83 7.27
C ARG A 78 -17.56 1.25 7.64
N PRO A 79 -18.64 1.68 6.95
CA PRO A 79 -19.96 1.09 7.15
C PRO A 79 -19.94 -0.44 7.06
N PHE A 80 -20.88 -1.08 7.76
CA PHE A 80 -21.03 -2.54 7.81
C PHE A 80 -19.85 -3.31 8.43
N GLY A 81 -19.00 -2.63 9.21
CA GLY A 81 -17.83 -3.24 9.85
C GLY A 81 -16.69 -3.52 8.87
N LEU A 82 -16.73 -2.90 7.69
CA LEU A 82 -15.64 -2.96 6.72
C LEU A 82 -14.47 -2.08 7.20
N THR A 83 -13.29 -2.35 6.66
CA THR A 83 -12.07 -1.57 6.89
C THR A 83 -11.34 -1.41 5.57
N ILE A 84 -10.18 -0.76 5.58
CA ILE A 84 -9.24 -0.89 4.46
C ILE A 84 -8.83 -2.37 4.30
N GLU A 85 -8.67 -2.80 3.06
CA GLU A 85 -8.36 -4.19 2.70
C GLU A 85 -7.12 -4.28 1.81
N ARG A 86 -6.45 -5.43 1.84
CA ARG A 86 -5.36 -5.77 0.93
C ARG A 86 -5.91 -6.58 -0.24
N ASP A 87 -5.54 -6.20 -1.46
CA ASP A 87 -5.86 -6.98 -2.65
C ASP A 87 -4.97 -8.23 -2.71
N LEU A 88 -5.55 -9.39 -2.38
CA LEU A 88 -4.84 -10.67 -2.34
C LEU A 88 -4.49 -11.21 -3.74
N TYR A 89 -5.12 -10.68 -4.79
CA TYR A 89 -4.89 -11.09 -6.18
C TYR A 89 -4.02 -10.09 -6.94
N PHE A 90 -3.52 -9.05 -6.26
CA PHE A 90 -2.61 -8.10 -6.86
C PHE A 90 -1.31 -8.79 -7.24
N VAL A 91 -1.00 -8.76 -8.54
CA VAL A 91 0.28 -9.23 -9.09
C VAL A 91 1.27 -8.07 -9.11
N GLN A 92 2.42 -8.27 -8.49
CA GLN A 92 3.52 -7.31 -8.46
C GLN A 92 3.93 -6.93 -9.89
N LYS A 93 4.11 -5.64 -10.12
CA LYS A 93 4.42 -5.08 -11.43
C LYS A 93 5.03 -3.70 -11.26
N LYS A 94 5.70 -3.23 -12.32
CA LYS A 94 6.27 -1.89 -12.32
C LYS A 94 5.16 -0.85 -12.26
N PHE A 95 5.47 0.30 -11.65
CA PHE A 95 4.52 1.40 -11.51
C PHE A 95 3.93 1.83 -12.85
N SER A 96 4.74 1.88 -13.90
CA SER A 96 4.33 2.19 -15.27
C SER A 96 3.31 1.22 -15.87
N GLU A 97 3.20 0.00 -15.33
CA GLU A 97 2.26 -1.05 -15.78
C GLU A 97 0.92 -1.02 -15.03
N LEU A 98 0.75 -0.11 -14.06
CA LEU A 98 -0.53 0.11 -13.43
C LEU A 98 -1.52 0.65 -14.47
N LYS A 99 -2.52 -0.18 -14.82
CA LYS A 99 -3.64 0.24 -15.67
C LYS A 99 -4.55 1.15 -14.84
N ARG A 100 -4.78 2.36 -15.34
CA ARG A 100 -5.84 3.25 -14.86
C ARG A 100 -7.19 2.83 -15.43
#